data_AF-A0A1F3ZG94-F1
#
_entry.id   AF-A0A1F3ZG94-F1
#
_cell.length_a   1.000
_cell.length_b   1.000
_cell.length_c   1.000
_cell.angle_alpha   90.00
_cell.angle_beta   90.00
_cell.angle_gamma   90.00
#
_symmetry.space_group_name_H-M   'P 1'
#
loop_
_entity.id
_entity.type
_entity.pdbx_description
1 polymer ?
#
loop_
_entity_poly.entity_id
_entity_poly.type
_entity_poly.pdbx_seq_one_letter_code
_entity_poly.pdbx_strand_id
1 'polypeptide(L)' 'MNGKQVLARLKEAGWELIRVEGSHHQMGKDGKRTSIPVHGTKDLKPGTLAAIQRQTGVRLK' A
#
# COMPACT_ATOMS: atom_id res chain seq x y z
N MET A 1 -0.33 -9.01 -7.60
CA MET A 1 -0.46 -8.53 -6.20
C MET A 1 -1.51 -7.44 -6.18
N ASN A 2 -2.60 -7.66 -5.45
CA ASN A 2 -3.69 -6.71 -5.32
C ASN A 2 -3.50 -5.78 -4.10
N GLY A 3 -4.34 -4.74 -4.00
CA GLY A 3 -4.24 -3.75 -2.93
C GLY A 3 -4.36 -4.35 -1.52
N LYS A 4 -5.18 -5.38 -1.31
CA LYS A 4 -5.32 -6.04 -0.01
C LYS A 4 -4.01 -6.73 0.42
N GLN A 5 -3.34 -7.40 -0.52
CA GLN A 5 -2.04 -8.03 -0.28
C GLN A 5 -0.96 -6.98 0.03
N VAL A 6 -0.96 -5.85 -0.67
CA VAL A 6 -0.03 -4.74 -0.36
C VAL A 6 -0.27 -4.21 1.05
N LEU A 7 -1.52 -3.98 1.44
CA LEU A 7 -1.85 -3.53 2.80
C LEU A 7 -1.36 -4.51 3.87
N ALA A 8 -1.53 -5.82 3.67
CA ALA A 8 -1.04 -6.84 4.59
C ALA A 8 0.49 -6.74 4.77
N ARG A 9 1.24 -6.66 3.65
CA ARG A 9 2.71 -6.53 3.70
C ARG A 9 3.19 -5.25 4.36
N LEU A 10 2.49 -4.13 4.10
CA LEU A 10 2.82 -2.87 4.76
C LEU A 10 2.55 -2.93 6.26
N LYS A 11 1.43 -3.54 6.68
CA LYS A 11 1.12 -3.76 8.11
C LYS A 11 2.16 -4.64 8.81
N GLU A 12 2.58 -5.73 8.18
CA GLU A 12 3.68 -6.58 8.67
C GLU A 12 5.00 -5.79 8.82
N ALA A 13 5.24 -4.81 7.95
CA ALA A 13 6.38 -3.91 8.03
C ALA A 13 6.19 -2.72 9.00
N GLY A 14 5.12 -2.71 9.81
CA GLY A 14 4.83 -1.68 10.80
C GLY A 14 4.21 -0.41 10.23
N TRP A 15 3.58 -0.46 9.05
CA TRP A 15 2.74 0.63 8.55
C TRP A 15 1.32 0.51 9.07
N GLU A 16 0.73 1.62 9.43
CA GLU A 16 -0.61 1.69 10.01
C GLU A 16 -1.58 2.36 9.05
N LEU A 17 -2.85 1.96 9.10
CA LEU A 17 -3.90 2.61 8.33
C LEU A 17 -4.30 3.93 9.01
N ILE A 18 -4.09 5.05 8.33
CA ILE A 18 -4.46 6.39 8.82
C ILE A 18 -5.92 6.68 8.52
N ARG A 19 -6.32 6.51 7.25
CA ARG A 19 -7.69 6.80 6.77
C ARG A 19 -7.99 6.05 5.48
N VAL A 20 -9.28 5.94 5.17
CA VAL A 20 -9.78 5.40 3.91
C VAL A 20 -10.69 6.43 3.26
N GLU A 21 -10.49 6.67 1.97
CA GLU A 21 -11.34 7.53 1.14
C GLU A 21 -11.67 6.78 -0.15
N GLY A 22 -12.92 6.33 -0.27
CA GLY A 22 -13.33 5.41 -1.34
C GLY A 22 -12.49 4.13 -1.34
N SER A 23 -11.84 3.82 -2.47
CA SER A 23 -10.94 2.66 -2.60
C SER A 23 -9.52 2.92 -2.12
N HIS A 24 -9.16 4.17 -1.78
CA HIS A 24 -7.80 4.54 -1.43
C HIS A 24 -7.57 4.44 0.09
N HIS A 25 -6.61 3.60 0.46
CA HIS A 25 -6.18 3.40 1.84
C HIS A 25 -4.88 4.17 2.09
N GLN A 26 -4.93 5.16 2.99
CA GLN A 26 -3.75 5.92 3.37
C GLN A 26 -3.01 5.20 4.48
N MET A 27 -1.76 4.80 4.23
CA MET A 27 -0.89 4.16 5.21
C MET A 27 0.15 5.15 5.73
N GLY A 28 0.54 5.01 7.00
CA GLY A 28 1.55 5.83 7.66
C GLY A 28 2.59 5.03 8.43
N LYS A 29 3.82 5.53 8.47
CA LYS A 29 4.91 5.01 9.32
C LYS A 29 5.98 6.09 9.50
N ASP A 30 6.39 6.37 10.74
CA ASP A 30 7.50 7.28 11.06
C ASP A 30 7.41 8.65 10.33
N GLY A 31 6.23 9.25 10.33
CA GLY A 31 5.96 10.53 9.63
C GLY A 31 5.83 10.43 8.10
N LYS A 32 6.09 9.27 7.49
CA LYS A 32 5.87 9.01 6.06
C LYS A 32 4.43 8.58 5.80
N ARG A 33 3.95 8.83 4.57
CA ARG A 33 2.61 8.47 4.11
C ARG A 33 2.64 7.88 2.70
N THR A 34 1.77 6.93 2.42
CA THR A 34 1.54 6.39 1.07
C THR A 34 0.06 6.09 0.85
N SER A 35 -0.38 6.09 -0.41
CA SER A 35 -1.76 5.77 -0.82
C SER A 35 -1.80 4.43 -1.54
N ILE A 36 -2.64 3.52 -1.05
CA ILE A 36 -2.80 2.18 -1.63
C ILE A 36 -4.20 2.07 -2.26
N PRO A 37 -4.31 1.97 -3.59
CA PRO A 37 -5.58 1.70 -4.24
C PRO A 37 -6.01 0.25 -3.99
N VAL A 38 -7.25 0.06 -3.55
CA VAL A 38 -7.83 -1.25 -3.25
C VAL A 38 -9.10 -1.47 -4.07
N HIS A 39 -8.97 -2.14 -5.22
CA HIS A 39 -10.07 -2.43 -6.15
C HIS A 39 -10.44 -3.92 -6.13
N GLY A 40 -10.85 -4.43 -4.96
CA GLY A 40 -11.23 -5.83 -4.78
C GLY A 40 -10.06 -6.80 -4.96
N THR A 41 -10.20 -7.75 -5.89
CA THR A 41 -9.17 -8.75 -6.22
C THR A 41 -8.27 -8.33 -7.38
N LYS A 42 -8.55 -7.20 -8.03
CA LYS A 42 -7.77 -6.73 -9.18
C LYS A 42 -6.34 -6.41 -8.79
N ASP A 43 -5.41 -6.95 -9.58
CA ASP A 43 -4.00 -6.70 -9.41
C ASP A 43 -3.63 -5.25 -9.71
N LEU A 44 -2.68 -4.73 -8.94
CA LEU A 44 -2.10 -3.41 -9.17
C LEU A 44 -1.14 -3.46 -10.34
N LYS A 45 -1.12 -2.39 -11.15
CA LYS A 45 -0.19 -2.28 -12.27
C LYS A 45 1.26 -2.29 -11.74
N PRO A 46 2.23 -2.83 -12.49
CA PRO A 46 3.63 -2.90 -12.07
C PRO A 46 4.20 -1.54 -11.64
N GLY A 47 3.88 -0.45 -12.35
CA GLY A 47 4.31 0.90 -11.98
C GLY A 47 3.76 1.37 -10.63
N THR A 48 2.52 1.00 -10.28
CA THR A 48 1.93 1.31 -8.97
C THR A 48 2.65 0.54 -7.87
N LEU A 49 2.92 -0.75 -8.07
CA LEU A 49 3.67 -1.56 -7.10
C LEU A 49 5.10 -1.01 -6.89
N ALA A 50 5.80 -0.66 -7.97
CA ALA A 50 7.14 -0.08 -7.91
C ALA A 50 7.15 1.28 -7.18
N ALA A 51 6.15 2.13 -7.42
CA ALA A 51 6.02 3.40 -6.73
C ALA A 51 5.79 3.21 -5.22
N ILE A 52 4.90 2.31 -4.83
CA ILE A 52 4.64 1.99 -3.42
C ILE A 52 5.90 1.41 -2.78
N GLN A 53 6.59 0.48 -3.42
CA GLN A 53 7.84 -0.10 -2.92
C GLN A 53 8.91 0.98 -2.71
N ARG A 54 9.07 1.93 -3.64
CA ARG A 54 10.02 3.05 -3.49
C ARG A 54 9.64 3.98 -2.33
N GLN A 55 8.36 4.28 -2.15
CA GLN A 55 7.90 5.15 -1.06
C GLN A 55 8.02 4.50 0.32
N THR A 56 7.77 3.20 0.38
CA THR A 56 7.64 2.47 1.65
C THR A 56 8.90 1.74 2.06
N GLY A 57 9.79 1.44 1.11
CA GLY A 57 10.94 0.55 1.29
C GLY A 57 10.56 -0.93 1.41
N VAL A 58 9.28 -1.29 1.29
CA VAL A 58 8.80 -2.67 1.47
C VAL A 58 8.81 -3.40 0.14
N ARG A 59 9.42 -4.59 0.10
CA ARG A 59 9.44 -5.42 -1.11
C ARG A 59 8.06 -6.05 -1.37
N LEU A 60 7.42 -5.64 -2.46
CA LEU A 60 6.09 -6.10 -2.86
C LEU A 60 6.15 -7.16 -3.98
N LYS A 61 7.29 -7.30 -4.65
CA LYS A 61 7.62 -8.43 -5.52
C LYS A 61 9.13 -8.56 -5.63
#